data_AF-A0AA35JKE6-F1
#
_entry.id   AF-A0AA35JKE6-F1
#
_cell.length_a   1.000
_cell.length_b   1.000
_cell.length_c   1.000
_cell.angle_alpha   90.00
_cell.angle_beta   90.00
_cell.angle_gamma   90.00
#
_symmetry.space_group_name_H-M   'P 1'
#
loop_
_entity.id
_entity.type
_entity.pdbx_description
1 polymer ?
#
loop_
_entity_poly.entity_id
_entity_poly.type
_entity_poly.pdbx_seq_one_letter_code
_entity_poly.pdbx_strand_id
1 'polypeptide(L)'
;MKSDDEEYVRQMELQRKAFESQFGSLESMGFEDKTKTIQAEEDTSSGSDGEKDSSDDAGDLENANRNGFPSSEEESEDGVSDEDDEQKYKVKTQPKVIKFSGPSDVYVPPSKKTQKLLRSGKTLSQINKKLESTEAKEEKEDETVEAENLQNDLELQQFLRESHLLSAFSNGGSNSADSGVALTLQSMGGGNDDGIAYQDDQVIGKARSRTLEMRLSRLSRVNGHQEKINKLEKVPMHIRKGMVGKHVQRIKKYEQEAAEGGIVLSKVKKGQFRKIESTYKKDIERRIGGSIKARDKERATRRERGLKITSVGRSTRNGLIVSKRDIDRISGNNKGGKFNGKKNSRR
;
A
#
# COMPACT_ATOMS: atom_id res chain seq x y z
N MET A 1 -10.26 15.66 50.76
CA MET A 1 -9.65 14.33 50.91
C MET A 1 -10.56 13.28 50.27
N LYS A 2 -10.82 13.41 48.96
CA LYS A 2 -11.63 12.46 48.15
C LYS A 2 -10.99 12.24 46.77
N SER A 3 -10.23 13.23 46.28
CA SER A 3 -9.41 13.16 45.07
C SER A 3 -8.37 12.03 45.08
N ASP A 4 -7.70 11.82 46.20
CA ASP A 4 -6.53 10.94 46.25
C ASP A 4 -6.94 9.46 46.19
N ASP A 5 -8.13 9.13 46.68
CA ASP A 5 -8.71 7.78 46.62
C ASP A 5 -9.21 7.46 45.20
N GLU A 6 -9.81 8.44 44.51
CA GLU A 6 -10.25 8.30 43.10
C GLU A 6 -9.05 8.11 42.15
N GLU A 7 -7.97 8.85 42.37
CA GLU A 7 -6.73 8.69 41.60
C GLU A 7 -6.06 7.33 41.83
N TYR A 8 -6.11 6.82 43.06
CA TYR A 8 -5.59 5.49 43.40
C TYR A 8 -6.37 4.37 42.69
N VAL A 9 -7.71 4.43 42.69
CA VAL A 9 -8.55 3.45 41.97
C VAL A 9 -8.28 3.46 40.46
N ARG A 10 -8.14 4.65 39.87
CA ARG A 10 -7.83 4.81 38.45
C ARG A 10 -6.46 4.22 38.07
N GLN A 11 -5.45 4.37 38.93
CA GLN A 11 -4.13 3.77 38.70
C GLN A 11 -4.17 2.24 38.77
N MET A 12 -4.96 1.67 39.68
CA MET A 12 -5.13 0.22 39.81
C MET A 12 -5.85 -0.39 38.59
N GLU A 13 -6.84 0.31 38.03
CA GLU A 13 -7.50 -0.13 36.79
C GLU A 13 -6.59 -0.11 35.57
N LEU A 14 -5.70 0.89 35.47
CA LEU A 14 -4.70 0.97 34.41
C LEU A 14 -3.72 -0.21 34.47
N GLN A 15 -3.27 -0.57 35.67
CA GLN A 15 -2.40 -1.73 35.87
C GLN A 15 -3.10 -3.04 35.50
N ARG A 16 -4.39 -3.19 35.86
CA ARG A 16 -5.20 -4.34 35.46
C ARG A 16 -5.32 -4.45 33.95
N LYS A 17 -5.65 -3.36 33.25
CA LYS A 17 -5.76 -3.38 31.77
C LYS A 17 -4.44 -3.74 31.09
N ALA A 18 -3.32 -3.21 31.60
CA ALA A 18 -1.99 -3.57 31.13
C ALA A 18 -1.71 -5.07 31.35
N PHE A 19 -2.02 -5.61 32.53
CA PHE A 19 -1.85 -7.03 32.85
C PHE A 19 -2.74 -7.93 31.96
N GLU A 20 -4.02 -7.61 31.81
CA GLU A 20 -4.96 -8.41 31.02
C GLU A 20 -4.57 -8.43 29.53
N SER A 21 -3.98 -7.35 29.00
CA SER A 21 -3.47 -7.32 27.63
C SER A 21 -2.24 -8.22 27.40
N GLN A 22 -1.41 -8.43 28.44
CA GLN A 22 -0.20 -9.26 28.34
C GLN A 22 -0.43 -10.72 28.70
N PHE A 23 -1.31 -11.00 29.67
CA PHE A 23 -1.48 -12.33 30.27
C PHE A 23 -2.88 -12.94 30.07
N GLY A 24 -3.81 -12.21 29.43
CA GLY A 24 -5.21 -12.60 29.35
C GLY A 24 -6.00 -12.20 30.60
N SER A 25 -7.32 -12.39 30.59
CA SER A 25 -8.17 -11.94 31.69
C SER A 25 -7.84 -12.67 33.00
N LEU A 26 -7.85 -11.95 34.14
CA LEU A 26 -7.59 -12.56 35.46
C LEU A 26 -8.53 -13.76 35.75
N GLU A 27 -9.78 -13.67 35.28
CA GLU A 27 -10.79 -14.72 35.40
C GLU A 27 -10.42 -15.98 34.59
N SER A 28 -9.77 -15.81 33.43
CA SER A 28 -9.26 -16.95 32.63
C SER A 28 -8.11 -17.68 33.32
N MET A 29 -7.40 -17.00 34.22
CA MET A 29 -6.29 -17.54 35.03
C MET A 29 -6.77 -18.12 36.38
N GLY A 30 -8.09 -18.13 36.64
CA GLY A 30 -8.69 -18.72 37.83
C GLY A 30 -8.61 -17.86 39.10
N PHE A 31 -8.38 -16.56 38.98
CA PHE A 31 -8.35 -15.62 40.10
C PHE A 31 -9.62 -14.77 40.15
N GLU A 32 -10.21 -14.62 41.34
CA GLU A 32 -11.35 -13.73 41.58
C GLU A 32 -10.88 -12.29 41.77
N ASP A 33 -11.41 -11.38 40.96
CA ASP A 33 -11.04 -9.97 40.95
C ASP A 33 -11.87 -9.15 41.95
N LYS A 34 -11.19 -8.59 42.96
CA LYS A 34 -11.79 -7.79 44.04
C LYS A 34 -12.03 -6.32 43.67
N THR A 35 -11.53 -5.87 42.52
CA THR A 35 -11.69 -4.46 42.08
C THR A 35 -13.08 -4.19 41.46
N LYS A 36 -13.71 -5.21 40.86
CA LYS A 36 -15.11 -5.16 40.38
C LYS A 36 -16.14 -4.94 41.50
N THR A 37 -15.85 -5.38 42.72
CA THR A 37 -16.81 -5.30 43.84
C THR A 37 -16.93 -3.88 44.39
N ILE A 38 -15.94 -3.02 44.18
CA ILE A 38 -15.92 -1.64 44.68
C ILE A 38 -16.74 -0.71 43.76
N GLN A 39 -16.71 -0.93 42.44
CA GLN A 39 -17.51 -0.13 41.49
C GLN A 39 -19.02 -0.41 41.57
N ALA A 40 -19.44 -1.59 42.05
CA ALA A 40 -20.86 -1.96 42.13
C ALA A 40 -21.64 -1.21 43.24
N GLU A 41 -20.96 -0.57 44.20
CA GLU A 41 -21.61 0.15 45.30
C GLU A 41 -21.72 1.67 45.08
N GLU A 42 -21.12 2.24 44.02
CA GLU A 42 -21.18 3.68 43.72
C GLU A 42 -22.11 4.06 42.54
N ASP A 43 -22.58 3.10 41.73
CA ASP A 43 -23.37 3.34 40.52
C ASP A 43 -24.90 3.23 40.70
N THR A 44 -25.45 3.81 41.77
CA THR A 44 -26.90 4.06 41.88
C THR A 44 -27.24 5.53 42.13
N SER A 45 -26.75 6.44 41.29
CA SER A 45 -27.44 7.73 41.11
C SER A 45 -27.06 8.46 39.80
N SER A 46 -28.10 8.85 39.07
CA SER A 46 -28.16 9.80 37.95
C SER A 46 -27.80 9.28 36.55
N GLY A 47 -28.83 9.23 35.70
CA GLY A 47 -28.68 9.31 34.26
C GLY A 47 -28.82 10.76 33.79
N SER A 48 -28.14 11.11 32.70
CA SER A 48 -28.58 12.06 31.68
C SER A 48 -27.53 12.16 30.56
N ASP A 49 -28.04 12.27 29.33
CA ASP A 49 -27.44 12.63 28.04
C ASP A 49 -26.22 13.57 28.05
N GLY A 50 -25.37 13.44 27.02
CA GLY A 50 -24.57 14.56 26.51
C GLY A 50 -23.33 14.22 25.67
N GLU A 51 -23.52 14.16 24.35
CA GLU A 51 -22.62 14.36 23.21
C GLU A 51 -21.13 14.78 23.40
N LYS A 52 -20.27 14.19 22.52
CA LYS A 52 -19.11 14.72 21.76
C LYS A 52 -18.22 15.83 22.36
N ASP A 53 -16.89 15.66 22.32
CA ASP A 53 -16.05 16.16 21.19
C ASP A 53 -14.57 15.75 21.33
N SER A 54 -13.95 15.66 20.16
CA SER A 54 -12.56 15.39 19.80
C SER A 54 -11.59 16.49 20.24
N SER A 55 -10.34 16.11 20.55
CA SER A 55 -9.17 16.84 20.04
C SER A 55 -7.91 15.99 20.05
N ASP A 56 -7.17 16.11 18.96
CA ASP A 56 -5.87 15.55 18.65
C ASP A 56 -4.79 15.88 19.70
N ASP A 57 -3.85 14.97 19.94
CA ASP A 57 -2.43 15.35 20.04
C ASP A 57 -1.51 14.18 19.69
N ALA A 58 -0.42 14.52 19.00
CA ALA A 58 0.53 13.65 18.35
C ALA A 58 1.78 13.38 19.21
N GLY A 59 2.42 12.23 18.97
CA GLY A 59 3.75 11.88 19.48
C GLY A 59 3.86 10.36 19.61
N ASP A 60 4.25 9.64 18.56
CA ASP A 60 5.65 9.36 18.24
C ASP A 60 6.52 9.24 19.50
N LEU A 61 6.81 7.99 19.89
CA LEU A 61 8.12 7.55 20.33
C LEU A 61 8.14 6.02 20.37
N GLU A 62 8.95 5.47 19.48
CA GLU A 62 9.48 4.12 19.57
C GLU A 62 10.00 3.83 20.98
N ASN A 63 9.71 2.67 21.53
CA ASN A 63 10.65 2.07 22.48
C ASN A 63 10.76 0.57 22.27
N ALA A 64 11.94 0.23 21.77
CA ALA A 64 12.40 -1.11 21.52
C ALA A 64 12.46 -1.91 22.81
N ASN A 65 12.06 -3.16 22.64
CA ASN A 65 12.12 -4.25 23.58
C ASN A 65 13.54 -4.42 24.17
N ARG A 66 13.63 -4.37 25.49
CA ARG A 66 14.83 -4.61 26.29
C ARG A 66 14.89 -6.09 26.68
N ASN A 67 15.77 -6.85 26.04
CA ASN A 67 16.35 -8.11 26.50
C ASN A 67 17.85 -8.01 26.16
N GLY A 68 18.84 -8.16 27.02
CA GLY A 68 18.99 -8.97 28.24
C GLY A 68 20.26 -9.79 28.05
N PHE A 69 21.31 -9.56 28.84
CA PHE A 69 22.43 -10.51 28.97
C PHE A 69 23.19 -10.31 30.29
N PRO A 70 23.34 -11.36 31.12
CA PRO A 70 24.24 -11.39 32.27
C PRO A 70 25.53 -12.17 31.95
N SER A 71 26.66 -11.72 32.50
CA SER A 71 27.95 -12.41 32.58
C SER A 71 28.66 -11.80 33.80
N SER A 72 28.64 -12.45 34.96
CA SER A 72 29.55 -13.50 35.47
C SER A 72 30.78 -12.93 36.19
N GLU A 73 31.05 -13.49 37.38
CA GLU A 73 32.29 -13.42 38.19
C GLU A 73 32.47 -12.14 39.04
N GLU A 74 32.93 -12.14 40.29
CA GLU A 74 33.37 -13.17 41.26
C GLU A 74 33.42 -12.51 42.66
N GLU A 75 33.37 -13.34 43.72
CA GLU A 75 34.01 -13.23 45.07
C GLU A 75 34.08 -11.84 45.78
N SER A 76 33.68 -11.67 47.04
CA SER A 76 34.20 -12.33 48.24
C SER A 76 33.61 -11.65 49.51
N GLU A 77 33.38 -12.47 50.56
CA GLU A 77 33.52 -12.26 52.03
C GLU A 77 33.10 -10.90 52.66
N ASP A 78 32.32 -10.81 53.73
CA ASP A 78 32.61 -11.24 55.12
C ASP A 78 31.39 -10.77 55.97
N GLY A 79 30.76 -11.58 56.80
CA GLY A 79 31.01 -11.49 58.25
C GLY A 79 29.71 -11.68 59.04
N VAL A 80 29.75 -12.63 59.97
CA VAL A 80 28.67 -13.26 60.75
C VAL A 80 28.30 -12.52 62.04
N SER A 81 27.03 -12.62 62.47
CA SER A 81 26.57 -12.82 63.88
C SER A 81 25.02 -12.83 63.90
N ASP A 82 24.28 -13.94 64.07
CA ASP A 82 23.99 -14.70 65.32
C ASP A 82 23.45 -13.78 66.44
N GLU A 83 22.29 -13.96 67.08
CA GLU A 83 21.39 -15.09 67.38
C GLU A 83 19.95 -14.56 67.63
N ASP A 84 18.93 -15.42 67.48
CA ASP A 84 17.90 -15.66 68.51
C ASP A 84 16.79 -16.62 67.99
N ASP A 85 16.93 -17.88 68.42
CA ASP A 85 15.94 -18.69 69.12
C ASP A 85 14.50 -18.87 68.58
N GLU A 86 14.23 -20.07 68.00
CA GLU A 86 13.43 -21.14 68.63
C GLU A 86 12.73 -22.09 67.61
N GLN A 87 13.06 -23.38 67.76
CA GLN A 87 12.20 -24.56 67.59
C GLN A 87 11.41 -24.75 66.28
N LYS A 88 12.00 -25.43 65.28
CA LYS A 88 11.22 -26.23 64.30
C LYS A 88 11.88 -27.58 64.00
N TYR A 89 11.24 -28.62 64.52
CA TYR A 89 11.17 -30.03 64.10
C TYR A 89 12.29 -30.56 63.20
N LYS A 90 13.07 -31.53 63.69
CA LYS A 90 13.94 -32.38 62.87
C LYS A 90 13.09 -33.17 61.85
N VAL A 91 12.92 -32.62 60.65
CA VAL A 91 12.30 -33.31 59.51
C VAL A 91 13.31 -34.34 59.02
N LYS A 92 12.97 -35.63 59.16
CA LYS A 92 13.75 -36.73 58.56
C LYS A 92 13.84 -36.48 57.06
N THR A 93 15.05 -36.34 56.52
CA THR A 93 15.30 -36.18 55.09
C THR A 93 14.94 -37.47 54.36
N GLN A 94 13.74 -37.51 53.79
CA GLN A 94 13.35 -38.59 52.89
C GLN A 94 13.72 -38.23 51.45
N PRO A 95 14.24 -39.18 50.65
CA PRO A 95 14.54 -38.93 49.25
C PRO A 95 13.24 -38.61 48.49
N LYS A 96 13.21 -37.49 47.77
CA LYS A 96 12.11 -37.15 46.85
C LYS A 96 12.26 -37.97 45.58
N VAL A 97 11.31 -38.86 45.33
CA VAL A 97 11.26 -39.64 44.09
C VAL A 97 10.45 -38.85 43.05
N ILE A 98 11.14 -38.35 42.02
CA ILE A 98 10.50 -37.72 40.85
C ILE A 98 10.18 -38.85 39.87
N LYS A 99 8.89 -39.18 39.71
CA LYS A 99 8.42 -40.06 38.65
C LYS A 99 7.91 -39.20 37.51
N PHE A 100 8.48 -39.35 36.32
CA PHE A 100 8.00 -38.69 35.12
C PHE A 100 6.72 -39.40 34.64
N SER A 101 5.55 -38.88 35.01
CA SER A 101 4.28 -39.25 34.38
C SER A 101 4.04 -38.36 33.15
N GLY A 102 4.94 -38.45 32.17
CA GLY A 102 4.74 -37.86 30.85
C GLY A 102 3.90 -38.77 29.95
N PRO A 103 3.32 -38.26 28.85
CA PRO A 103 2.64 -39.08 27.87
C PRO A 103 3.60 -40.18 27.39
N SER A 104 3.20 -41.42 27.62
CA SER A 104 3.83 -42.72 27.30
C SER A 104 5.27 -42.72 26.77
N ASP A 105 6.09 -43.61 27.30
CA ASP A 105 7.39 -44.08 26.77
C ASP A 105 7.33 -44.66 25.33
N VAL A 106 6.20 -44.49 24.65
CA VAL A 106 5.97 -44.84 23.25
C VAL A 106 6.61 -43.76 22.38
N TYR A 107 7.68 -44.15 21.71
CA TYR A 107 8.38 -43.34 20.72
C TYR A 107 7.41 -42.70 19.73
N VAL A 108 7.30 -41.37 19.78
CA VAL A 108 6.60 -40.60 18.75
C VAL A 108 7.60 -40.32 17.64
N PRO A 109 7.43 -40.90 16.45
CA PRO A 109 8.37 -40.66 15.35
C PRO A 109 8.35 -39.19 14.94
N PRO A 110 9.52 -38.61 14.62
CA PRO A 110 9.61 -37.23 14.17
C PRO A 110 8.78 -37.02 12.89
N SER A 111 8.02 -35.92 12.84
CA SER A 111 7.32 -35.47 11.63
C SER A 111 8.24 -35.42 10.41
N LYS A 112 7.70 -35.62 9.20
CA LYS A 112 8.47 -35.56 7.95
C LYS A 112 9.28 -34.26 7.81
N LYS A 113 8.81 -33.16 8.39
CA LYS A 113 9.53 -31.88 8.43
C LYS A 113 10.76 -31.95 9.36
N THR A 114 10.61 -32.48 10.57
CA THR A 114 11.71 -32.61 11.56
C THR A 114 12.73 -33.66 11.12
N GLN A 115 12.30 -34.77 10.51
CA GLN A 115 13.20 -35.78 9.96
C GLN A 115 14.07 -35.24 8.81
N LYS A 116 13.52 -34.38 7.94
CA LYS A 116 14.29 -33.69 6.89
C LYS A 116 15.26 -32.66 7.48
N LEU A 117 14.87 -31.94 8.53
CA LEU A 117 15.74 -31.00 9.23
C LEU A 117 16.94 -31.70 9.86
N LEU A 118 16.70 -32.79 10.60
CA LEU A 118 17.75 -33.61 11.24
C LEU A 118 18.71 -34.22 10.21
N ARG A 119 18.22 -34.61 9.03
CA ARG A 119 19.05 -35.14 7.94
C ARG A 119 19.78 -34.06 7.12
N SER A 120 19.42 -32.79 7.26
CA SER A 120 19.94 -31.73 6.40
C SER A 120 21.37 -31.28 6.76
N GLY A 121 21.92 -31.72 7.90
CA GLY A 121 23.28 -31.40 8.34
C GLY A 121 23.52 -29.92 8.63
N LYS A 122 22.47 -29.09 8.67
CA LYS A 122 22.54 -27.64 8.90
C LYS A 122 22.37 -27.34 10.37
N THR A 123 23.10 -26.33 10.87
CA THR A 123 22.99 -25.90 12.27
C THR A 123 21.64 -25.23 12.53
N LEU A 124 21.16 -25.29 13.79
CA LEU A 124 19.88 -24.68 14.21
C LEU A 124 19.81 -23.18 13.86
N SER A 125 20.93 -22.47 13.92
CA SER A 125 21.05 -21.06 13.54
C SER A 125 20.82 -20.79 12.05
N GLN A 126 21.23 -21.72 11.17
CA GLN A 126 21.00 -21.62 9.73
C GLN A 126 19.56 -21.99 9.36
N ILE A 127 18.91 -22.82 10.17
CA ILE A 127 17.51 -23.19 10.02
C ILE A 127 16.62 -22.01 10.40
N ASN A 128 16.89 -21.34 11.53
CA ASN A 128 16.11 -20.17 11.98
C ASN A 128 16.26 -18.99 11.00
N LYS A 129 17.48 -18.70 10.52
CA LYS A 129 17.69 -17.70 9.46
C LYS A 129 16.95 -18.04 8.17
N LYS A 130 16.83 -19.34 7.84
CA LYS A 130 16.08 -19.77 6.66
C LYS A 130 14.57 -19.61 6.88
N LEU A 131 14.06 -19.91 8.07
CA LEU A 131 12.65 -19.76 8.44
C LEU A 131 12.23 -18.28 8.44
N GLU A 132 13.03 -17.39 9.06
CA GLU A 132 12.81 -15.93 9.00
C GLU A 132 12.86 -15.41 7.54
N SER A 133 13.77 -15.95 6.72
CA SER A 133 13.85 -15.59 5.29
C SER A 133 12.72 -16.17 4.43
N THR A 134 12.05 -17.23 4.89
CA THR A 134 10.87 -17.80 4.23
C THR A 134 9.60 -17.08 4.67
N GLU A 135 9.45 -16.71 5.94
CA GLU A 135 8.32 -15.92 6.44
C GLU A 135 8.29 -14.52 5.78
N ALA A 136 9.42 -13.81 5.74
CA ALA A 136 9.51 -12.52 5.05
C ALA A 136 9.40 -12.62 3.51
N LYS A 137 9.49 -13.83 2.94
CA LYS A 137 9.20 -14.08 1.53
C LYS A 137 7.75 -14.47 1.31
N GLU A 138 7.17 -15.27 2.20
CA GLU A 138 5.77 -15.66 2.20
C GLU A 138 4.89 -14.42 2.37
N GLU A 139 5.21 -13.50 3.29
CA GLU A 139 4.49 -12.21 3.44
C GLU A 139 4.54 -11.36 2.15
N LYS A 140 5.69 -11.31 1.48
CA LYS A 140 5.82 -10.58 0.21
C LYS A 140 5.13 -11.28 -0.94
N GLU A 141 5.14 -12.61 -0.95
CA GLU A 141 4.41 -13.41 -1.93
C GLU A 141 2.91 -13.22 -1.73
N ASP A 142 2.42 -13.21 -0.49
CA ASP A 142 1.01 -12.97 -0.16
C ASP A 142 0.56 -11.56 -0.53
N GLU A 143 1.35 -10.51 -0.24
CA GLU A 143 1.06 -9.14 -0.70
C GLU A 143 1.03 -9.03 -2.23
N THR A 144 1.92 -9.74 -2.92
CA THR A 144 1.91 -9.74 -4.40
C THR A 144 0.71 -10.48 -4.96
N VAL A 145 0.33 -11.60 -4.35
CA VAL A 145 -0.86 -12.38 -4.75
C VAL A 145 -2.13 -11.60 -4.45
N GLU A 146 -2.22 -10.90 -3.31
CA GLU A 146 -3.34 -10.02 -2.99
C GLU A 146 -3.41 -8.85 -3.98
N ALA A 147 -2.30 -8.19 -4.29
CA ALA A 147 -2.26 -7.13 -5.28
C ALA A 147 -2.66 -7.62 -6.68
N GLU A 148 -2.24 -8.82 -7.08
CA GLU A 148 -2.66 -9.46 -8.32
C GLU A 148 -4.15 -9.81 -8.32
N ASN A 149 -4.68 -10.31 -7.20
CA ASN A 149 -6.11 -10.59 -7.02
C ASN A 149 -6.93 -9.30 -7.17
N LEU A 150 -6.51 -8.19 -6.54
CA LEU A 150 -7.18 -6.88 -6.67
C LEU A 150 -7.04 -6.28 -8.09
N GLN A 151 -5.95 -6.58 -8.80
CA GLN A 151 -5.80 -6.18 -10.21
C GLN A 151 -6.70 -7.00 -11.15
N ASN A 152 -6.91 -8.27 -10.83
CA ASN A 152 -7.73 -9.20 -11.60
C ASN A 152 -9.22 -9.12 -11.22
N ASP A 153 -9.55 -8.49 -10.08
CA ASP A 153 -10.92 -8.19 -9.68
C ASP A 153 -11.58 -7.24 -10.68
N LEU A 154 -12.39 -7.84 -11.56
CA LEU A 154 -13.00 -7.16 -12.68
C LEU A 154 -14.05 -6.13 -12.20
N GLU A 155 -14.77 -6.46 -11.13
CA GLU A 155 -15.84 -5.63 -10.58
C GLU A 155 -15.27 -4.40 -9.87
N LEU A 156 -14.24 -4.59 -9.05
CA LEU A 156 -13.51 -3.49 -8.41
C LEU A 156 -12.90 -2.56 -9.46
N GLN A 157 -12.19 -3.12 -10.45
CA GLN A 157 -11.57 -2.33 -11.51
C GLN A 157 -12.62 -1.63 -12.41
N GLN A 158 -13.81 -2.20 -12.53
CA GLN A 158 -14.97 -1.59 -13.18
C GLN A 158 -15.48 -0.40 -12.40
N PHE A 159 -15.71 -0.57 -11.10
CA PHE A 159 -16.20 0.47 -10.22
C PHE A 159 -15.22 1.65 -10.13
N LEU A 160 -13.93 1.40 -9.91
CA LEU A 160 -12.92 2.47 -9.75
C LEU A 160 -12.84 3.39 -10.98
N ARG A 161 -12.89 2.83 -12.19
CA ARG A 161 -12.85 3.62 -13.44
C ARG A 161 -14.20 4.29 -13.77
N GLU A 162 -15.32 3.70 -13.35
CA GLU A 162 -16.69 4.14 -13.66
C GLU A 162 -17.23 5.12 -12.60
N SER A 163 -16.60 5.17 -11.42
CA SER A 163 -16.94 6.02 -10.27
C SER A 163 -17.29 7.46 -10.64
N HIS A 164 -16.50 8.09 -11.53
CA HIS A 164 -16.73 9.47 -11.95
C HIS A 164 -17.97 9.64 -12.83
N LEU A 165 -18.30 8.64 -13.65
CA LEU A 165 -19.53 8.64 -14.46
C LEU A 165 -20.74 8.34 -13.57
N LEU A 166 -20.63 7.34 -12.68
CA LEU A 166 -21.68 6.98 -11.74
C LEU A 166 -22.03 8.18 -10.85
N SER A 167 -21.03 8.81 -10.22
CA SER A 167 -21.20 10.02 -9.42
C SER A 167 -21.80 11.18 -10.21
N ALA A 168 -21.36 11.40 -11.46
CA ALA A 168 -21.89 12.49 -12.28
C ALA A 168 -23.37 12.31 -12.69
N PHE A 169 -23.88 11.08 -12.71
CA PHE A 169 -25.24 10.75 -13.14
C PHE A 169 -26.17 10.26 -12.02
N SER A 170 -25.64 9.84 -10.86
CA SER A 170 -26.43 9.50 -9.67
C SER A 170 -26.98 10.75 -8.97
N ASN A 171 -26.21 11.86 -8.95
CA ASN A 171 -26.60 13.13 -8.33
C ASN A 171 -27.43 14.07 -9.22
N GLY A 172 -28.27 13.51 -10.11
CA GLY A 172 -29.04 14.27 -11.11
C GLY A 172 -30.06 15.29 -10.60
N GLY A 173 -30.21 15.49 -9.27
CA GLY A 173 -31.20 16.39 -8.66
C GLY A 173 -30.68 17.41 -7.64
N SER A 174 -29.44 17.30 -7.15
CA SER A 174 -28.91 18.22 -6.14
C SER A 174 -27.70 18.96 -6.69
N ASN A 175 -27.78 20.29 -6.73
CA ASN A 175 -26.63 21.17 -6.98
C ASN A 175 -25.67 21.20 -5.78
N SER A 176 -25.80 20.31 -4.79
CA SER A 176 -24.83 20.17 -3.71
C SER A 176 -23.59 19.46 -4.23
N ALA A 177 -22.46 20.13 -4.06
CA ALA A 177 -21.13 19.55 -4.20
C ALA A 177 -20.91 18.55 -3.06
N ASP A 178 -21.60 17.42 -3.09
CA ASP A 178 -21.33 16.34 -2.14
C ASP A 178 -19.97 15.76 -2.49
N SER A 179 -19.00 16.17 -1.67
CA SER A 179 -17.63 15.69 -1.62
C SER A 179 -17.60 14.17 -1.69
N GLY A 180 -16.58 13.60 -2.35
CA GLY A 180 -16.39 12.14 -2.41
C GLY A 180 -16.36 11.45 -1.04
N VAL A 181 -16.16 12.21 0.05
CA VAL A 181 -16.26 11.77 1.44
C VAL A 181 -17.71 11.44 1.86
N ALA A 182 -18.71 12.21 1.41
CA ALA A 182 -20.13 11.90 1.66
C ALA A 182 -20.53 10.59 0.97
N LEU A 183 -19.97 10.34 -0.22
CA LEU A 183 -20.12 9.09 -0.96
C LEU A 183 -19.60 7.88 -0.15
N THR A 184 -18.41 8.02 0.44
CA THR A 184 -17.79 6.94 1.22
C THR A 184 -18.52 6.72 2.54
N LEU A 185 -19.02 7.76 3.20
CA LEU A 185 -19.83 7.61 4.42
C LEU A 185 -21.20 6.99 4.12
N GLN A 186 -21.86 7.37 3.02
CA GLN A 186 -23.15 6.78 2.63
C GLN A 186 -23.00 5.33 2.18
N SER A 187 -21.86 4.97 1.58
CA SER A 187 -21.54 3.56 1.28
C SER A 187 -21.19 2.74 2.52
N MET A 188 -20.73 3.37 3.62
CA MET A 188 -20.40 2.70 4.87
C MET A 188 -21.56 2.64 5.87
N GLY A 189 -22.51 3.57 5.79
CA GLY A 189 -23.76 3.54 6.56
C GLY A 189 -24.68 2.46 6.00
N GLY A 190 -24.48 1.21 6.41
CA GLY A 190 -25.22 0.02 5.98
C GLY A 190 -26.73 0.07 6.28
N GLY A 191 -27.46 0.88 5.51
CA GLY A 191 -28.91 0.92 5.44
C GLY A 191 -29.34 0.67 4.00
N ASN A 192 -29.97 -0.48 3.78
CA ASN A 192 -30.55 -0.87 2.50
C ASN A 192 -31.51 0.23 1.98
N ASP A 193 -31.38 0.55 0.68
CA ASP A 193 -32.17 1.46 -0.17
C ASP A 193 -31.62 2.87 -0.53
N ASP A 194 -30.66 3.44 0.22
CA ASP A 194 -30.08 4.77 -0.11
C ASP A 194 -28.63 4.73 -0.62
N GLY A 195 -28.07 3.54 -0.86
CA GLY A 195 -26.72 3.36 -1.39
C GLY A 195 -26.61 3.64 -2.89
N ILE A 196 -25.45 4.10 -3.36
CA ILE A 196 -25.21 4.27 -4.80
C ILE A 196 -25.25 2.93 -5.50
N ALA A 197 -26.19 2.77 -6.43
CA ALA A 197 -26.24 1.65 -7.35
C ALA A 197 -25.02 1.68 -8.28
N TYR A 198 -24.13 0.70 -8.14
CA TYR A 198 -22.97 0.49 -9.03
C TYR A 198 -23.09 -0.78 -9.87
N GLN A 199 -23.94 -1.73 -9.46
CA GLN A 199 -24.17 -2.98 -10.17
C GLN A 199 -24.99 -2.78 -11.44
N ASP A 200 -24.68 -3.53 -12.49
CA ASP A 200 -25.26 -3.35 -13.84
C ASP A 200 -26.78 -3.44 -13.89
N ASP A 201 -27.36 -4.29 -13.03
CA ASP A 201 -28.80 -4.52 -12.95
C ASP A 201 -29.52 -3.36 -12.23
N GLN A 202 -28.79 -2.59 -11.43
CA GLN A 202 -29.30 -1.46 -10.65
C GLN A 202 -29.01 -0.11 -11.32
N VAL A 203 -27.94 0.00 -12.12
CA VAL A 203 -27.57 1.24 -12.81
C VAL A 203 -28.58 1.52 -13.92
N ILE A 204 -29.28 2.66 -13.84
CA ILE A 204 -30.34 3.03 -14.79
C ILE A 204 -29.97 4.16 -15.75
N GLY A 205 -30.69 4.21 -16.89
CA GLY A 205 -30.73 5.36 -17.78
C GLY A 205 -29.39 5.75 -18.44
N LYS A 206 -29.00 7.03 -18.28
CA LYS A 206 -27.79 7.60 -18.89
C LYS A 206 -26.51 7.03 -18.29
N ALA A 207 -26.49 6.73 -17.00
CA ALA A 207 -25.34 6.11 -16.36
C ALA A 207 -25.06 4.76 -17.03
N ARG A 208 -26.08 3.92 -17.20
CA ARG A 208 -25.99 2.59 -17.82
C ARG A 208 -25.46 2.63 -19.26
N SER A 209 -25.96 3.56 -20.08
CA SER A 209 -25.52 3.64 -21.48
C SER A 209 -24.07 4.09 -21.59
N ARG A 210 -23.62 5.00 -20.71
CA ARG A 210 -22.23 5.48 -20.68
C ARG A 210 -21.26 4.50 -20.09
N THR A 211 -21.62 3.80 -19.02
CA THR A 211 -20.79 2.73 -18.46
C THR A 211 -20.60 1.66 -19.52
N LEU A 212 -21.66 1.17 -20.15
CA LEU A 212 -21.58 0.19 -21.25
C LEU A 212 -20.71 0.68 -22.41
N GLU A 213 -20.89 1.92 -22.89
CA GLU A 213 -20.05 2.52 -23.94
C GLU A 213 -18.56 2.55 -23.53
N MET A 214 -18.27 2.90 -22.28
CA MET A 214 -16.90 2.92 -21.76
C MET A 214 -16.29 1.52 -21.64
N ARG A 215 -17.08 0.51 -21.25
CA ARG A 215 -16.61 -0.89 -21.18
C ARG A 215 -16.30 -1.42 -22.58
N LEU A 216 -17.20 -1.26 -23.53
CA LEU A 216 -17.00 -1.68 -24.91
C LEU A 216 -15.84 -0.95 -25.59
N SER A 217 -15.68 0.36 -25.37
CA SER A 217 -14.55 1.11 -25.91
C SER A 217 -13.20 0.68 -25.33
N ARG A 218 -13.14 0.32 -24.04
CA ARG A 218 -11.91 -0.25 -23.44
C ARG A 218 -11.58 -1.62 -24.01
N LEU A 219 -12.56 -2.52 -24.11
CA LEU A 219 -12.33 -3.87 -24.65
C LEU A 219 -11.93 -3.82 -26.13
N SER A 220 -12.65 -3.03 -26.94
CA SER A 220 -12.37 -2.89 -28.37
C SER A 220 -11.02 -2.21 -28.66
N ARG A 221 -10.46 -1.44 -27.72
CA ARG A 221 -9.15 -0.80 -27.90
C ARG A 221 -7.98 -1.78 -27.99
N VAL A 222 -8.09 -2.99 -27.46
CA VAL A 222 -7.00 -3.97 -27.47
C VAL A 222 -6.74 -4.49 -28.89
N ASN A 223 -7.81 -4.90 -29.59
CA ASN A 223 -7.70 -5.49 -30.93
C ASN A 223 -8.08 -4.51 -32.06
N GLY A 224 -8.78 -3.42 -31.73
CA GLY A 224 -9.31 -2.48 -32.69
C GLY A 224 -8.28 -1.46 -33.20
N HIS A 225 -8.43 -1.04 -34.45
CA HIS A 225 -7.56 -0.01 -35.02
C HIS A 225 -7.88 1.38 -34.45
N GLN A 226 -6.85 2.10 -33.99
CA GLN A 226 -6.96 3.38 -33.26
C GLN A 226 -7.79 4.47 -33.97
N GLU A 227 -7.75 4.52 -35.30
CA GLU A 227 -8.53 5.48 -36.10
C GLU A 227 -10.01 5.10 -36.23
N LYS A 228 -10.35 3.81 -36.08
CA LYS A 228 -11.72 3.31 -36.20
C LYS A 228 -12.47 3.29 -34.87
N ILE A 229 -11.78 2.98 -33.78
CA ILE A 229 -12.37 2.88 -32.44
C ILE A 229 -12.70 4.25 -31.83
N ASN A 230 -11.81 5.23 -32.00
CA ASN A 230 -11.91 6.55 -31.35
C ASN A 230 -12.35 7.61 -32.36
N LYS A 231 -13.45 7.34 -33.07
CA LYS A 231 -14.07 8.28 -34.00
C LYS A 231 -14.82 9.36 -33.23
N LEU A 232 -14.40 10.61 -33.41
CA LEU A 232 -15.08 11.76 -32.81
C LEU A 232 -16.38 12.06 -33.55
N GLU A 233 -17.36 12.62 -32.82
CA GLU A 233 -18.56 13.19 -33.40
C GLU A 233 -18.20 14.32 -34.40
N LYS A 234 -18.90 14.35 -35.53
CA LYS A 234 -18.70 15.38 -36.56
C LYS A 234 -19.24 16.71 -36.03
N VAL A 235 -18.33 17.61 -35.66
CA VAL A 235 -18.65 18.97 -35.16
C VAL A 235 -17.98 19.99 -36.08
N PRO A 236 -18.68 21.07 -36.49
CA PRO A 236 -18.08 22.15 -37.28
C PRO A 236 -16.84 22.76 -36.60
N MET A 237 -15.88 23.21 -37.41
CA MET A 237 -14.55 23.60 -36.92
C MET A 237 -14.59 24.71 -35.87
N HIS A 238 -15.32 25.81 -36.12
CA HIS A 238 -15.40 26.96 -35.21
C HIS A 238 -16.03 26.57 -33.87
N ILE A 239 -17.08 25.73 -33.91
CA ILE A 239 -17.75 25.22 -32.71
C ILE A 239 -16.80 24.31 -31.92
N ARG A 240 -16.13 23.36 -32.59
CA ARG A 240 -15.19 22.45 -31.93
C ARG A 240 -14.03 23.22 -31.29
N LYS A 241 -13.48 24.22 -31.98
CA LYS A 241 -12.43 25.09 -31.43
C LYS A 241 -12.94 25.86 -30.19
N GLY A 242 -14.17 26.38 -30.23
CA GLY A 242 -14.80 27.03 -29.09
C GLY A 242 -15.03 26.08 -27.90
N MET A 243 -15.48 24.85 -28.16
CA MET A 243 -15.65 23.81 -27.14
C MET A 243 -14.32 23.45 -26.48
N VAL A 244 -13.26 23.25 -27.27
CA VAL A 244 -11.90 23.00 -26.78
C VAL A 244 -11.41 24.19 -25.95
N GLY A 245 -11.51 25.42 -26.46
CA GLY A 245 -11.08 26.62 -25.76
C GLY A 245 -11.75 26.79 -24.39
N LYS A 246 -13.09 26.67 -24.33
CA LYS A 246 -13.85 26.78 -23.08
C LYS A 246 -13.61 25.61 -22.12
N HIS A 247 -13.32 24.41 -22.64
CA HIS A 247 -12.98 23.26 -21.79
C HIS A 247 -11.58 23.39 -21.20
N VAL A 248 -10.59 23.83 -21.98
CA VAL A 248 -9.24 24.14 -21.50
C VAL A 248 -9.26 25.27 -20.47
N GLN A 249 -10.06 26.33 -20.67
CA GLN A 249 -10.24 27.38 -19.68
C GLN A 249 -10.79 26.84 -18.34
N ARG A 250 -11.78 25.94 -18.38
CA ARG A 250 -12.31 25.28 -17.18
C ARG A 250 -11.28 24.41 -16.49
N ILE A 251 -10.50 23.63 -17.25
CA ILE A 251 -9.41 22.83 -16.70
C ILE A 251 -8.39 23.73 -16.01
N LYS A 252 -7.95 24.81 -16.68
CA LYS A 252 -6.97 25.75 -16.10
C LYS A 252 -7.49 26.39 -14.82
N LYS A 253 -8.74 26.83 -14.80
CA LYS A 253 -9.37 27.38 -13.59
C LYS A 253 -9.35 26.35 -12.46
N TYR A 254 -9.79 25.12 -12.74
CA TYR A 254 -9.81 24.03 -11.75
C TYR A 254 -8.41 23.67 -11.24
N GLU A 255 -7.41 23.62 -12.12
CA GLU A 255 -6.01 23.33 -11.75
C GLU A 255 -5.38 24.48 -10.95
N GLN A 256 -5.68 25.73 -11.32
CA GLN A 256 -5.22 26.91 -10.61
C GLN A 256 -5.82 26.99 -9.21
N GLU A 257 -7.15 26.85 -9.09
CA GLU A 257 -7.87 26.87 -7.82
C GLU A 257 -7.40 25.75 -6.88
N ALA A 258 -7.19 24.54 -7.41
CA ALA A 258 -6.62 23.44 -6.62
C ALA A 258 -5.17 23.71 -6.19
N ALA A 259 -4.34 24.29 -7.07
CA ALA A 259 -2.96 24.63 -6.73
C ALA A 259 -2.88 25.76 -5.68
N GLU A 260 -3.73 26.78 -5.80
CA GLU A 260 -3.85 27.87 -4.83
C GLU A 260 -4.41 27.38 -3.49
N GLY A 261 -5.34 26.42 -3.52
CA GLY A 261 -5.90 25.77 -2.33
C GLY A 261 -5.05 24.66 -1.73
N GLY A 262 -3.87 24.35 -2.28
CA GLY A 262 -3.00 23.26 -1.80
C GLY A 262 -3.56 21.84 -2.01
N ILE A 263 -4.58 21.68 -2.86
CA ILE A 263 -5.22 20.39 -3.17
C ILE A 263 -4.38 19.63 -4.19
N VAL A 264 -3.99 18.40 -3.85
CA VAL A 264 -3.22 17.54 -4.75
C VAL A 264 -4.13 16.89 -5.80
N LEU A 265 -3.95 17.26 -7.06
CA LEU A 265 -4.67 16.66 -8.19
C LEU A 265 -3.94 15.45 -8.78
N SER A 266 -4.70 14.53 -9.39
CA SER A 266 -4.14 13.40 -10.13
C SER A 266 -3.24 13.85 -11.29
N LYS A 267 -2.23 13.07 -11.66
CA LYS A 267 -1.29 13.43 -12.74
C LYS A 267 -1.89 13.07 -14.11
N VAL A 268 -1.69 13.95 -15.09
CA VAL A 268 -2.12 13.73 -16.49
C VAL A 268 -0.92 13.74 -17.44
N LYS A 269 -1.01 13.02 -18.56
CA LYS A 269 0.05 13.02 -19.58
C LYS A 269 0.06 14.35 -20.34
N LYS A 270 1.25 14.85 -20.67
CA LYS A 270 1.37 16.11 -21.42
C LYS A 270 0.72 16.01 -22.79
N GLY A 271 -0.25 16.89 -23.05
CA GLY A 271 -1.05 16.93 -24.28
C GLY A 271 -2.47 16.38 -24.10
N GLN A 272 -2.72 15.61 -23.04
CA GLN A 272 -4.06 15.14 -22.70
C GLN A 272 -4.83 16.19 -21.89
N PHE A 273 -6.14 16.25 -22.11
CA PHE A 273 -7.03 17.06 -21.29
C PHE A 273 -7.28 16.35 -19.96
N ARG A 274 -7.23 17.10 -18.85
CA ARG A 274 -7.66 16.59 -17.55
C ARG A 274 -9.15 16.26 -17.59
N LYS A 275 -9.51 15.07 -17.12
CA LYS A 275 -10.90 14.68 -16.94
C LYS A 275 -11.40 15.30 -15.63
N ILE A 276 -12.22 16.33 -15.75
CA ILE A 276 -12.92 16.98 -14.63
C ILE A 276 -14.40 16.59 -14.67
N GLU A 277 -15.18 16.92 -13.64
CA GLU A 277 -16.61 16.60 -13.57
C GLU A 277 -17.37 17.01 -14.86
N SER A 278 -17.10 18.23 -15.35
CA SER A 278 -17.74 18.73 -16.57
C SER A 278 -17.34 17.98 -17.86
N THR A 279 -16.28 17.16 -17.83
CA THR A 279 -15.92 16.24 -18.92
C THR A 279 -16.92 15.09 -18.97
N TYR A 280 -17.22 14.48 -17.82
CA TYR A 280 -18.14 13.35 -17.68
C TYR A 280 -19.60 13.78 -17.88
N LYS A 281 -20.03 14.87 -17.22
CA LYS A 281 -21.41 15.37 -17.27
C LYS A 281 -21.85 15.85 -18.66
N LYS A 282 -20.93 16.44 -19.45
CA LYS A 282 -21.23 17.01 -20.79
C LYS A 282 -20.86 16.11 -21.95
N ASP A 283 -20.31 14.92 -21.69
CA ASP A 283 -19.77 14.01 -22.72
C ASP A 283 -18.89 14.74 -23.75
N ILE A 284 -17.96 15.55 -23.24
CA ILE A 284 -17.17 16.43 -24.11
C ILE A 284 -16.15 15.62 -24.93
N GLU A 285 -15.65 14.50 -24.38
CA GLU A 285 -14.59 13.70 -24.98
C GLU A 285 -15.01 13.07 -26.31
N ARG A 286 -16.30 12.77 -26.51
CA ARG A 286 -16.83 12.30 -27.79
C ARG A 286 -16.71 13.34 -28.91
N ARG A 287 -16.76 14.62 -28.55
CA ARG A 287 -16.74 15.76 -29.49
C ARG A 287 -15.36 16.36 -29.71
N ILE A 288 -14.56 16.46 -28.64
CA ILE A 288 -13.23 17.09 -28.67
C ILE A 288 -12.06 16.09 -28.63
N GLY A 289 -12.31 14.84 -28.23
CA GLY A 289 -11.29 13.82 -27.99
C GLY A 289 -10.60 13.96 -26.62
N GLY A 290 -9.72 13.01 -26.29
CA GLY A 290 -8.91 13.07 -25.06
C GLY A 290 -7.66 13.97 -25.17
N SER A 291 -7.26 14.31 -26.39
CA SER A 291 -6.11 15.16 -26.69
C SER A 291 -6.21 15.71 -28.11
N ILE A 292 -5.41 16.73 -28.42
CA ILE A 292 -5.31 17.26 -29.78
C ILE A 292 -4.36 16.38 -30.59
N LYS A 293 -4.89 15.33 -31.23
CA LYS A 293 -4.12 14.32 -31.98
C LYS A 293 -3.15 14.93 -33.01
N ALA A 294 -3.48 16.07 -33.62
CA ALA A 294 -2.58 16.76 -34.56
C ALA A 294 -1.27 17.22 -33.88
N ARG A 295 -1.38 17.82 -32.69
CA ARG A 295 -0.23 18.25 -31.89
C ARG A 295 0.52 17.07 -31.30
N ASP A 296 -0.19 16.01 -30.90
CA ASP A 296 0.45 14.80 -30.41
C ASP A 296 1.25 14.10 -31.52
N LYS A 297 0.72 14.07 -32.75
CA LYS A 297 1.41 13.51 -33.92
C LYS A 297 2.67 14.32 -34.25
N GLU A 298 2.56 15.65 -34.32
CA GLU A 298 3.69 16.56 -34.51
C GLU A 298 4.76 16.39 -33.42
N ARG A 299 4.33 16.19 -32.17
CA ARG A 299 5.25 15.98 -31.05
C ARG A 299 5.91 14.60 -31.04
N ALA A 300 5.20 13.59 -31.55
CA ALA A 300 5.72 12.23 -31.68
C ALA A 300 6.67 12.08 -32.89
N THR A 301 6.60 12.99 -33.88
CA THR A 301 7.56 12.97 -34.99
C THR A 301 8.96 13.31 -34.48
N ARG A 302 9.96 12.69 -35.11
CA ARG A 302 11.36 12.96 -34.78
C ARG A 302 11.80 14.26 -35.44
N ARG A 303 12.62 15.04 -34.74
CA ARG A 303 13.23 16.25 -35.28
C ARG A 303 13.97 15.95 -36.58
N GLU A 304 13.75 16.79 -37.60
CA GLU A 304 14.54 16.76 -38.83
C GLU A 304 15.99 17.13 -38.52
N ARG A 305 16.93 16.22 -38.84
CA ARG A 305 18.35 16.34 -38.50
C ARG A 305 19.20 16.95 -39.62
N GLY A 306 18.57 17.41 -40.70
CA GLY A 306 19.25 17.85 -41.91
C GLY A 306 19.94 16.71 -42.65
N LEU A 307 20.62 17.05 -43.75
CA LEU A 307 21.42 16.10 -44.53
C LEU A 307 22.77 15.87 -43.84
N LYS A 308 23.20 14.61 -43.74
CA LYS A 308 24.51 14.25 -43.20
C LYS A 308 25.58 14.49 -44.27
N ILE A 309 26.44 15.48 -44.06
CA ILE A 309 27.47 15.88 -45.04
C ILE A 309 28.78 15.10 -44.86
N THR A 310 29.33 15.08 -43.63
CA THR A 310 30.63 14.44 -43.38
C THR A 310 30.47 12.96 -43.01
N SER A 311 31.29 12.11 -43.64
CA SER A 311 31.39 10.68 -43.34
C SER A 311 32.64 10.34 -42.52
N VAL A 312 33.66 11.20 -42.57
CA VAL A 312 34.93 11.06 -41.87
C VAL A 312 34.83 11.66 -40.46
N GLY A 313 35.20 10.86 -39.45
CA GLY A 313 35.33 11.33 -38.07
C GLY A 313 34.02 11.62 -37.33
N ARG A 314 34.14 12.14 -36.11
CA ARG A 314 33.03 12.60 -35.27
C ARG A 314 33.06 14.11 -35.16
N SER A 315 31.97 14.77 -35.57
CA SER A 315 31.79 16.20 -35.35
C SER A 315 31.35 16.42 -33.90
N THR A 316 32.20 17.05 -33.12
CA THR A 316 31.95 17.38 -31.72
C THR A 316 32.01 18.89 -31.52
N ARG A 317 31.67 19.38 -30.32
CA ARG A 317 31.80 20.80 -30.00
C ARG A 317 33.24 21.34 -30.14
N ASN A 318 34.26 20.48 -30.03
CA ASN A 318 35.68 20.84 -30.13
C ASN A 318 36.21 20.78 -31.59
N GLY A 319 35.34 20.48 -32.56
CA GLY A 319 35.70 20.32 -33.97
C GLY A 319 35.58 18.89 -34.48
N LEU A 320 36.17 18.64 -35.65
CA LEU A 320 36.12 17.35 -36.33
C LEU A 320 37.24 16.43 -35.83
N ILE A 321 36.87 15.39 -35.10
CA ILE A 321 37.82 14.40 -34.58
C ILE A 321 37.93 13.26 -35.59
N VAL A 322 39.07 13.17 -36.28
CA VAL A 322 39.40 12.06 -37.18
C VAL A 322 40.22 11.03 -36.40
N SER A 323 39.79 9.76 -36.43
CA SER A 323 40.52 8.70 -35.73
C SER A 323 41.86 8.41 -36.41
N LYS A 324 42.89 8.01 -35.65
CA LYS A 324 44.19 7.62 -36.21
C LYS A 324 44.02 6.58 -37.32
N ARG A 325 43.13 5.60 -37.11
CA ARG A 325 42.75 4.59 -38.12
C ARG A 325 42.20 5.20 -39.42
N ASP A 326 41.35 6.23 -39.33
CA ASP A 326 40.81 6.89 -40.53
C ASP A 326 41.87 7.72 -41.23
N ILE A 327 42.78 8.35 -40.48
CA ILE A 327 43.95 9.06 -41.02
C ILE A 327 44.84 8.08 -41.78
N ASP A 328 45.21 6.96 -41.16
CA ASP A 328 46.08 5.94 -41.78
C ASP A 328 45.43 5.34 -43.04
N ARG A 329 44.12 5.07 -42.99
CA ARG A 329 43.35 4.54 -44.13
C ARG A 329 43.31 5.49 -45.32
N ILE A 330 43.12 6.80 -45.08
CA ILE A 330 42.97 7.79 -46.16
C ILE A 330 44.33 8.30 -46.64
N SER A 331 45.30 8.47 -45.76
CA SER A 331 46.65 8.92 -46.10
C SER A 331 47.47 7.89 -46.89
N GLY A 332 47.01 6.63 -46.94
CA GLY A 332 47.68 5.58 -47.72
C GLY A 332 48.95 5.03 -47.05
N ASN A 333 49.20 5.36 -45.78
CA ASN A 333 50.30 4.82 -44.97
C ASN A 333 50.05 3.36 -44.54
N ASN A 334 49.71 2.50 -45.49
CA ASN A 334 49.65 1.05 -45.28
C ASN A 334 51.07 0.46 -45.27
N LYS A 335 51.81 0.66 -44.19
CA LYS A 335 52.81 -0.33 -43.78
C LYS A 335 52.11 -1.41 -42.95
N GLY A 336 51.60 -2.41 -43.66
CA GLY A 336 51.40 -3.79 -43.21
C GLY A 336 50.76 -4.03 -41.83
N GLY A 337 49.44 -4.18 -41.79
CA GLY A 337 48.73 -4.77 -40.67
C GLY A 337 47.83 -5.91 -41.15
N LYS A 338 48.32 -7.15 -41.09
CA LYS A 338 47.62 -8.39 -41.45
C LYS A 338 46.19 -8.40 -40.89
N PHE A 339 45.23 -8.50 -41.79
CA PHE A 339 43.84 -8.80 -41.46
C PHE A 339 43.79 -10.27 -41.03
N ASN A 340 43.89 -10.55 -39.73
CA ASN A 340 43.56 -11.88 -39.19
C ASN A 340 42.05 -12.08 -39.36
N GLY A 341 41.67 -12.76 -40.45
CA GLY A 341 40.35 -13.31 -40.64
C GLY A 341 40.04 -14.27 -39.49
N LYS A 342 39.23 -13.81 -38.55
CA LYS A 342 38.57 -14.68 -37.58
C LYS A 342 37.71 -15.66 -38.38
N LYS A 343 38.18 -16.91 -38.49
CA LYS A 343 37.38 -18.05 -38.93
C LYS A 343 36.13 -18.10 -38.05
N ASN A 344 34.96 -17.93 -38.66
CA ASN A 344 33.70 -18.37 -38.06
C ASN A 344 33.81 -19.90 -37.86
N SER A 345 34.02 -20.34 -36.62
CA SER A 345 33.72 -21.72 -36.25
C SER A 345 32.20 -21.83 -36.18
N ARG A 346 31.61 -22.51 -37.15
CA ARG A 346 30.26 -23.07 -37.00
C ARG A 346 30.31 -24.07 -35.84
N ARG A 347 29.57 -23.80 -34.79
CA ARG A 347 28.99 -24.81 -33.91
C ARG A 347 27.60 -24.33 -33.50
#